data_AF-D6TLY3-F1
#
_entry.id   AF-D6TLY3-F1
#
_cell.length_a   1.000
_cell.length_b   1.000
_cell.length_c   1.000
_cell.angle_alpha   90.00
_cell.angle_beta   90.00
_cell.angle_gamma   90.00
#
_symmetry.space_group_name_H-M   'P 1'
#
loop_
_entity.id
_entity.type
_entity.pdbx_description
1 polymer ?
#
loop_
_entity_poly.entity_id
_entity_poly.type
_entity_poly.pdbx_seq_one_letter_code
_entity_poly.pdbx_strand_id
1 'polypeptide(L)'
;MGVKGYEKVIEGADAILPFKPGELIDSLFLDIGVRRGLNKGTKYGMRLVMGGIQVLEDFAKQGNIVKKLLATSSVPDGINLCKGLGFKEIPTAPGSTRHHFELDLETSDNPLLKEYQQIIKQHKTKK
;
A
#
# COMPACT_ATOMS: atom_id res chain seq x y z
N MET A 1 -11.10 30.30 -12.23
CA MET A 1 -10.90 29.63 -10.92
C MET A 1 -9.89 28.51 -11.13
N GLY A 2 -8.62 28.75 -10.79
CA GLY A 2 -7.53 27.82 -11.07
C GLY A 2 -7.48 26.70 -10.02
N VAL A 3 -7.49 25.45 -10.48
CA VAL A 3 -7.31 24.29 -9.60
C VAL A 3 -5.83 24.22 -9.23
N LYS A 4 -5.56 24.43 -7.95
CA LYS A 4 -4.23 24.37 -7.33
C LYS A 4 -3.78 22.91 -7.25
N GLY A 5 -2.59 22.62 -7.76
CA GLY A 5 -1.78 21.47 -7.33
C GLY A 5 -1.99 20.18 -8.12
N TYR A 6 -1.42 20.09 -9.31
CA TYR A 6 -0.83 18.84 -9.76
C TYR A 6 0.67 19.10 -9.87
N GLU A 7 1.44 18.47 -8.98
CA GLU A 7 2.89 18.48 -9.08
C GLU A 7 3.28 17.93 -10.45
N LYS A 8 4.30 18.57 -11.04
CA LYS A 8 4.85 18.26 -12.34
C LYS A 8 5.17 16.75 -12.41
N VAL A 9 4.57 16.04 -13.35
CA VAL A 9 4.95 14.64 -13.64
C VAL A 9 6.40 14.70 -14.12
N ILE A 10 7.31 14.13 -13.34
CA ILE A 10 8.72 14.00 -13.72
C ILE A 10 8.86 12.65 -14.42
N GLU A 11 9.08 12.67 -15.73
CA GLU A 11 9.25 11.48 -16.57
C GLU A 11 10.73 11.28 -16.93
N GLY A 12 11.15 10.02 -17.10
CA GLY A 12 12.51 9.64 -17.51
C GLY A 12 13.33 8.97 -16.40
N ALA A 13 14.40 8.27 -16.78
CA ALA A 13 15.27 7.56 -15.84
C ALA A 13 15.88 8.50 -14.78
N ASP A 14 16.14 9.75 -15.14
CA ASP A 14 16.69 10.79 -14.25
C ASP A 14 15.68 11.25 -13.17
N ALA A 15 14.40 10.92 -13.34
CA ALA A 15 13.35 11.16 -12.35
C ALA A 15 13.31 10.11 -11.23
N ILE A 16 14.01 8.99 -11.43
CA ILE A 16 14.06 7.89 -10.46
C ILE A 16 15.07 8.25 -9.39
N LEU A 17 14.57 8.57 -8.20
CA LEU A 17 15.44 8.81 -7.05
C LEU A 17 16.18 7.52 -6.66
N PRO A 18 17.46 7.61 -6.28
CA PRO A 18 18.18 6.45 -5.77
C PRO A 18 17.52 5.97 -4.48
N PHE A 19 17.44 4.65 -4.32
CA PHE A 19 17.02 4.06 -3.06
C PHE A 19 18.03 4.36 -1.96
N LYS A 20 17.54 4.83 -0.81
CA LYS A 20 18.36 5.13 0.36
C LYS A 20 17.94 4.24 1.54
N PRO A 21 18.76 3.24 1.90
CA PRO A 21 18.46 2.36 3.03
C PRO A 21 18.23 3.16 4.33
N GLY A 22 17.21 2.78 5.09
CA GLY A 22 16.88 3.41 6.37
C GLY A 22 16.13 4.75 6.29
N GLU A 23 15.92 5.29 5.09
CA GLU A 23 14.92 6.34 4.88
C GLU A 23 13.51 5.73 4.86
N LEU A 24 12.53 6.49 5.34
CA LEU A 24 11.13 6.05 5.35
C LEU A 24 10.58 6.08 3.91
N ILE A 25 9.88 5.02 3.53
CA ILE A 25 9.14 4.96 2.28
C ILE A 25 7.77 5.58 2.54
N ASP A 26 7.50 6.75 1.97
CA ASP A 26 6.25 7.47 2.23
C ASP A 26 5.03 6.69 1.74
N SER A 27 5.11 6.10 0.54
CA SER A 27 4.03 5.32 -0.04
C SER A 27 4.58 4.17 -0.87
N LEU A 28 3.94 3.01 -0.78
CA LEU A 28 4.19 1.87 -1.64
C LEU A 28 2.91 1.51 -2.40
N PHE A 29 3.00 1.46 -3.73
CA PHE A 29 1.88 0.99 -4.56
C PHE A 29 1.86 -0.53 -4.59
N LEU A 30 0.69 -1.11 -4.34
CA LEU A 30 0.48 -2.55 -4.26
C LEU A 30 -0.58 -2.97 -5.27
N ASP A 31 -0.26 -3.96 -6.10
CA ASP A 31 -1.19 -4.60 -7.03
C ASP A 31 -1.29 -6.09 -6.70
N ILE A 32 -2.53 -6.59 -6.61
CA ILE A 32 -2.82 -8.01 -6.35
C ILE A 32 -3.71 -8.53 -7.46
N GLY A 33 -3.19 -9.47 -8.23
CA GLY A 33 -3.93 -10.21 -9.24
C GLY A 33 -4.18 -11.65 -8.81
N VAL A 34 -5.45 -12.08 -8.85
CA VAL A 34 -5.80 -13.50 -8.82
C VAL A 34 -6.43 -13.88 -10.15
N ARG A 35 -5.96 -14.97 -10.76
CA ARG A 35 -6.48 -15.46 -12.05
C ARG A 35 -7.97 -15.77 -11.94
N ARG A 36 -8.76 -15.24 -12.88
CA ARG A 36 -10.21 -15.51 -12.98
C ARG A 36 -10.50 -16.98 -13.27
N GLY A 37 -11.63 -17.48 -12.79
CA GLY A 37 -12.07 -18.86 -13.01
C GLY A 37 -11.38 -19.91 -12.14
N LEU A 38 -10.47 -19.50 -11.24
CA LEU A 38 -9.91 -20.41 -10.25
C LEU A 38 -10.94 -20.74 -9.15
N ASN A 39 -11.10 -22.03 -8.85
CA ASN A 39 -11.79 -22.44 -7.65
C ASN A 39 -11.05 -21.87 -6.42
N LYS A 40 -11.79 -21.24 -5.48
CA LYS A 40 -11.26 -20.60 -4.26
C LYS A 40 -10.36 -19.37 -4.50
N GLY A 41 -10.63 -18.56 -5.54
CA GLY A 41 -9.89 -17.32 -5.83
C GLY A 41 -9.69 -16.39 -4.62
N THR A 42 -10.73 -16.19 -3.81
CA THR A 42 -10.67 -15.42 -2.55
C THR A 42 -9.62 -15.95 -1.58
N LYS A 43 -9.48 -17.28 -1.45
CA LYS A 43 -8.48 -17.91 -0.58
C LYS A 43 -7.06 -17.59 -1.05
N TYR A 44 -6.83 -17.61 -2.37
CA TYR A 44 -5.53 -17.25 -2.93
C TYR A 44 -5.23 -15.76 -2.77
N GLY A 45 -6.23 -14.89 -2.97
CA GLY A 45 -6.09 -13.46 -2.71
C GLY A 45 -5.71 -13.19 -1.25
N MET A 46 -6.38 -13.83 -0.29
CA MET A 46 -6.03 -13.69 1.13
C MET A 46 -4.62 -14.19 1.43
N ARG A 47 -4.19 -15.30 0.81
CA ARG A 47 -2.82 -15.81 0.97
C ARG A 47 -1.78 -14.82 0.41
N LEU A 48 -2.06 -14.15 -0.71
CA LEU A 48 -1.20 -13.11 -1.27
C LEU A 48 -1.11 -11.91 -0.33
N VAL A 49 -2.23 -11.46 0.25
CA VAL A 49 -2.25 -10.37 1.24
C VAL A 49 -1.39 -10.72 2.44
N MET A 50 -1.59 -11.89 3.06
CA MET A 50 -0.80 -12.32 4.22
C MET A 50 0.70 -12.42 3.91
N GLY A 51 1.05 -13.02 2.77
CA GLY A 51 2.45 -13.08 2.33
C GLY A 51 3.05 -11.69 2.08
N GLY A 52 2.28 -10.78 1.49
CA GLY A 52 2.69 -9.38 1.28
C GLY A 52 2.95 -8.65 2.59
N ILE A 53 2.10 -8.84 3.60
CA ILE A 53 2.32 -8.27 4.95
C ILE A 53 3.62 -8.81 5.55
N GLN A 54 3.89 -10.12 5.43
CA GLN A 54 5.15 -10.69 5.92
C GLN A 54 6.37 -10.06 5.24
N VAL A 55 6.31 -9.81 3.94
CA VAL A 55 7.38 -9.12 3.19
C VAL A 55 7.56 -7.68 3.70
N LEU A 56 6.47 -6.96 3.97
CA LEU A 56 6.55 -5.61 4.55
C LEU A 56 7.22 -5.64 5.92
N GLU A 57 6.87 -6.59 6.78
CA GLU A 57 7.52 -6.77 8.09
C GLU A 57 9.02 -7.04 7.96
N ASP A 58 9.42 -7.87 7.00
CA ASP A 58 10.83 -8.19 6.78
C ASP A 58 11.61 -6.97 6.25
N PHE A 59 10.99 -6.14 5.40
CA PHE A 59 11.55 -4.84 5.02
C PHE A 59 11.66 -3.88 6.20
N ALA A 60 10.63 -3.79 7.04
CA ALA A 60 10.65 -2.93 8.21
C ALA A 60 11.74 -3.34 9.21
N LYS A 61 11.95 -4.64 9.44
CA LYS A 61 13.05 -5.16 10.30
C LYS A 61 14.44 -4.76 9.79
N GLN A 62 14.57 -4.51 8.49
CA GLN A 62 15.81 -4.03 7.86
C GLN A 62 15.92 -2.50 7.85
N GLY A 63 14.98 -1.79 8.48
CA GLY A 63 14.92 -0.33 8.53
C GLY A 63 14.16 0.32 7.37
N ASN A 64 13.60 -0.46 6.44
CA ASN A 64 12.85 0.04 5.28
C ASN A 64 11.36 0.13 5.63
N ILE A 65 11.00 1.15 6.41
CA ILE A 65 9.64 1.32 6.91
C ILE A 65 8.79 2.04 5.86
N VAL A 66 7.71 1.38 5.44
CA VAL A 66 6.64 1.95 4.61
C VAL A 66 5.60 2.61 5.51
N LYS A 67 5.22 3.86 5.22
CA LYS A 67 4.15 4.56 5.95
C LYS A 67 2.78 4.19 5.43
N LYS A 68 2.61 4.14 4.10
CA LYS A 68 1.30 3.96 3.47
C LYS A 68 1.33 2.93 2.35
N LEU A 69 0.25 2.16 2.23
CA LEU A 69 -0.03 1.35 1.04
C LEU A 69 -1.06 2.05 0.17
N LEU A 70 -0.79 2.08 -1.13
CA LEU A 70 -1.71 2.57 -2.15
C LEU A 70 -2.19 1.40 -2.99
N ALA A 71 -3.48 1.34 -3.27
CA ALA A 71 -4.08 0.31 -4.10
C ALA A 71 -5.12 0.91 -5.05
N THR A 72 -5.39 0.22 -6.15
CA THR A 72 -6.48 0.58 -7.07
C THR A 72 -7.31 -0.64 -7.44
N SER A 73 -8.62 -0.46 -7.62
CA SER A 73 -9.48 -1.53 -8.14
C SER A 73 -10.66 -0.95 -8.92
N SER A 74 -11.07 -1.67 -9.96
CA SER A 74 -12.33 -1.45 -10.68
C SER A 74 -13.29 -2.64 -10.56
N VAL A 75 -12.90 -3.68 -9.83
CA VAL A 75 -13.71 -4.90 -9.67
C VAL A 75 -14.28 -5.00 -8.25
N PRO A 76 -15.56 -5.43 -8.08
CA PRO A 76 -16.22 -5.49 -6.79
C PRO A 76 -15.43 -6.25 -5.71
N ASP A 77 -14.87 -7.41 -6.06
CA ASP A 77 -14.10 -8.23 -5.12
C ASP A 77 -12.86 -7.50 -4.59
N GLY A 78 -12.14 -6.79 -5.47
CA GLY A 78 -10.96 -6.01 -5.07
C GLY A 78 -11.34 -4.79 -4.22
N ILE A 79 -12.46 -4.14 -4.53
CA ILE A 79 -12.99 -3.02 -3.73
C ILE A 79 -13.38 -3.50 -2.33
N ASN A 80 -14.07 -4.64 -2.24
CA ASN A 80 -14.47 -5.25 -0.97
C ASN A 80 -13.27 -5.72 -0.16
N LEU A 81 -12.22 -6.25 -0.82
CA LEU A 81 -10.97 -6.60 -0.18
C LEU A 81 -10.30 -5.36 0.44
N CYS A 82 -10.17 -4.26 -0.32
CA CYS A 82 -9.57 -3.01 0.19
C CYS A 82 -10.33 -2.51 1.43
N LYS A 83 -11.67 -2.45 1.35
CA LYS A 83 -12.53 -2.04 2.46
C LYS A 83 -12.37 -2.96 3.67
N GLY A 84 -12.37 -4.29 3.46
CA GLY A 84 -12.20 -5.28 4.52
C GLY A 84 -10.82 -5.22 5.19
N LEU A 85 -9.79 -4.77 4.47
CA LEU A 85 -8.45 -4.53 5.02
C LEU A 85 -8.31 -3.16 5.71
N GLY A 86 -9.36 -2.32 5.70
CA GLY A 86 -9.35 -1.01 6.33
C GLY A 86 -8.75 0.10 5.47
N PHE A 87 -8.55 -0.12 4.17
CA PHE A 87 -8.19 0.97 3.27
C PHE A 87 -9.32 2.00 3.22
N LYS A 88 -8.93 3.28 3.20
CA LYS A 88 -9.83 4.40 2.95
C LYS A 88 -9.81 4.72 1.47
N GLU A 89 -10.99 4.95 0.91
CA GLU A 89 -11.10 5.43 -0.48
C GLU A 89 -10.66 6.90 -0.55
N ILE A 90 -9.81 7.24 -1.51
CA ILE A 90 -9.28 8.58 -1.74
C ILE A 90 -9.76 9.13 -3.08
N PRO A 91 -9.74 10.47 -3.30
CA PRO A 91 -10.13 11.05 -4.56
C PRO A 91 -9.40 10.40 -5.74
N THR A 92 -10.18 9.99 -6.73
CA THR A 92 -9.66 9.37 -7.95
C THR A 92 -9.11 10.46 -8.88
N ALA A 93 -8.00 10.18 -9.55
CA ALA A 93 -7.41 11.13 -10.50
C ALA A 93 -8.39 11.42 -11.65
N PRO A 94 -8.44 12.65 -12.18
CA PRO A 94 -9.29 12.97 -13.33
C PRO A 94 -9.04 12.01 -14.49
N GLY A 95 -10.10 11.36 -14.98
CA GLY A 95 -10.04 10.40 -16.09
C GLY A 95 -9.69 8.96 -15.71
N SER A 96 -9.42 8.66 -14.43
CA SER A 96 -9.25 7.27 -13.98
C SER A 96 -10.61 6.58 -13.81
N THR A 97 -10.69 5.34 -14.29
CA THR A 97 -11.86 4.45 -14.14
C THR A 97 -11.72 3.50 -12.94
N ARG A 98 -10.64 3.63 -12.17
CA ARG A 98 -10.35 2.78 -11.01
C ARG A 98 -10.54 3.58 -9.73
N HIS A 99 -11.14 2.96 -8.73
CA HIS A 99 -11.18 3.52 -7.38
C HIS A 99 -9.78 3.47 -6.78
N HIS A 100 -9.41 4.53 -6.06
CA HIS A 100 -8.11 4.67 -5.41
C HIS A 100 -8.27 4.50 -3.91
N PHE A 101 -7.33 3.78 -3.29
CA PHE A 101 -7.39 3.40 -1.89
C PHE A 101 -6.05 3.67 -1.21
N GLU A 102 -6.10 4.12 0.04
CA GLU A 102 -4.93 4.35 0.89
C GLU A 102 -5.10 3.63 2.24
N LEU A 103 -4.05 2.97 2.71
CA LEU A 103 -3.95 2.40 4.06
C LEU A 103 -2.73 2.95 4.76
N ASP A 104 -2.96 3.68 5.85
CA ASP A 104 -1.90 4.14 6.74
C ASP A 104 -1.48 2.99 7.68
N LEU A 105 -0.25 2.52 7.54
CA LEU A 105 0.24 1.34 8.25
C LEU A 105 0.53 1.61 9.73
N GLU A 106 0.72 2.87 10.11
CA GLU A 106 0.98 3.26 11.50
C GLU A 106 -0.32 3.37 12.30
N THR A 107 -1.38 3.89 11.68
CA THR A 107 -2.65 4.25 12.34
C THR A 107 -3.81 3.31 12.02
N SER A 108 -3.61 2.30 11.16
CA SER A 108 -4.64 1.31 10.89
C SER A 108 -5.03 0.51 12.13
N ASP A 109 -6.33 0.30 12.33
CA ASP A 109 -6.86 -0.58 13.37
C ASP A 109 -6.91 -2.06 12.95
N ASN A 110 -6.41 -2.40 11.75
CA ASN A 110 -6.46 -3.76 11.23
C ASN A 110 -5.56 -4.70 12.06
N PRO A 111 -6.11 -5.78 12.68
CA PRO A 111 -5.32 -6.70 13.48
C PRO A 111 -4.16 -7.38 12.73
N LEU A 112 -4.24 -7.50 11.40
CA LEU A 112 -3.19 -8.09 10.57
C LEU A 112 -1.91 -7.25 10.53
N LEU A 113 -1.98 -5.96 10.90
CA LEU A 113 -0.84 -5.05 10.88
C LEU A 113 -0.18 -4.84 12.24
N LYS A 114 -0.65 -5.53 13.29
CA LYS A 114 -0.15 -5.33 14.66
C LYS A 114 1.36 -5.59 14.78
N GLU A 115 1.85 -6.65 14.16
CA GLU A 115 3.28 -7.00 14.18
C GLU A 115 4.11 -5.92 13.47
N TYR A 116 3.69 -5.53 12.26
CA TYR A 116 4.29 -4.42 11.53
C TYR A 116 4.36 -3.12 12.36
N GLN A 117 3.27 -2.77 13.04
CA GLN A 117 3.22 -1.60 13.93
C GLN A 117 4.15 -1.71 15.13
N GLN A 118 4.35 -2.91 15.69
CA GLN A 118 5.33 -3.13 16.76
C GLN A 118 6.76 -2.89 16.26
N ILE A 119 7.09 -3.37 15.07
CA ILE A 119 8.40 -3.15 14.44
C ILE A 119 8.65 -1.65 14.26
N ILE A 120 7.66 -0.89 13.75
CA ILE A 120 7.76 0.57 13.62
C ILE A 120 8.07 1.22 14.97
N LYS A 121 7.34 0.86 16.03
CA LYS A 121 7.55 1.42 17.38
C LYS A 121 8.96 1.17 17.89
N GLN A 122 9.50 -0.03 17.70
CA GLN A 122 10.87 -0.38 18.10
C GLN A 122 11.94 0.40 17.33
N HIS A 123 11.68 0.74 16.05
CA HIS A 123 12.59 1.59 15.28
C HIS A 123 12.54 3.06 15.72
N LYS A 124 11.36 3.56 16.11
CA LYS A 124 11.21 4.94 16.60
C LYS A 124 11.89 5.17 17.95
N THR A 125 11.96 4.18 18.82
CA THR A 125 12.61 4.29 20.14
C THR A 125 14.13 4.12 20.09
N LYS A 126 14.69 3.60 18.99
CA LYS A 126 16.14 3.42 18.78
C LYS A 126 16.83 4.61 18.11
N LYS A 127 16.08 5.61 17.63
CA LYS A 127 16.59 6.88 17.12
C LYS A 127 16.64 7.92 18.22
#